data_AF-A0A932IZJ7-F1
#
_entry.id   AF-A0A932IZJ7-F1
#
_cell.length_a   1.000
_cell.length_b   1.000
_cell.length_c   1.000
_cell.angle_alpha   90.00
_cell.angle_beta   90.00
_cell.angle_gamma   90.00
#
_symmetry.space_group_name_H-M   'P 1'
#
loop_
_entity.id
_entity.type
_entity.pdbx_description
1 polymer ?
#
loop_
_entity_poly.entity_id
_entity_poly.type
_entity_poly.pdbx_seq_one_letter_code
_entity_poly.pdbx_strand_id
1 'polypeptide(L)'
;MVINDQPRYLTATALYVGGALLLLTLGSYVLGIDHLLGFSRAAMAVVLVIAFVKVWLVTSYFMDVRHAPRWLGAIVNCWIIVTCLLVVGLYVLP
;
A
#
# COMPACT_ATOMS: atom_id res chain seq x y z
N MET A 1 -15.04 -23.65 -26.10
CA MET A 1 -14.36 -23.66 -24.78
C MET A 1 -12.95 -23.14 -24.99
N VAL A 2 -12.77 -21.82 -25.00
CA VAL A 2 -11.45 -21.19 -25.10
C VAL A 2 -10.82 -21.31 -23.72
N ILE A 3 -10.00 -22.34 -23.51
CA ILE A 3 -9.04 -22.37 -22.41
C ILE A 3 -8.06 -21.25 -22.73
N ASN A 4 -8.33 -20.09 -22.13
CA ASN A 4 -7.51 -18.89 -22.27
C ASN A 4 -6.26 -19.13 -21.43
N ASP A 5 -5.14 -19.40 -22.10
CA ASP A 5 -3.80 -19.48 -21.52
C ASP A 5 -3.36 -18.09 -21.01
N GLN A 6 -4.08 -17.48 -20.06
CA GLN A 6 -3.55 -16.37 -19.27
C GLN A 6 -2.50 -16.96 -18.32
N PRO A 7 -1.22 -16.95 -18.72
CA PRO A 7 -0.26 -17.97 -18.40
C PRO A 7 0.62 -17.53 -17.23
N ARG A 8 0.29 -17.92 -16.00
CA ARG A 8 1.16 -17.86 -14.79
C ARG A 8 1.71 -16.48 -14.33
N TYR A 9 1.90 -15.49 -15.19
CA TYR A 9 2.56 -14.23 -14.86
C TYR A 9 1.66 -13.32 -14.01
N LEU A 10 0.34 -13.29 -14.27
CA LEU A 10 -0.61 -12.51 -13.47
C LEU A 10 -0.70 -13.04 -12.03
N THR A 11 -0.75 -14.36 -11.89
CA THR A 11 -0.79 -15.03 -10.59
C THR A 11 0.53 -14.91 -9.86
N ALA A 12 1.68 -15.01 -10.54
CA ALA A 12 2.98 -14.78 -9.94
C ALA A 12 3.13 -13.35 -9.40
N THR A 13 2.79 -12.34 -10.20
CA THR A 13 2.82 -10.93 -9.75
C THR A 13 1.90 -10.71 -8.56
N ALA A 14 0.67 -11.22 -8.59
CA ALA A 14 -0.26 -11.13 -7.46
C ALA A 14 0.29 -11.82 -6.20
N LEU A 15 0.99 -12.96 -6.36
CA LEU A 15 1.61 -13.69 -5.24
C LEU A 15 2.76 -12.89 -4.62
N TYR A 16 3.62 -12.29 -5.45
CA TYR A 16 4.71 -11.44 -4.97
C TYR A 16 4.20 -10.20 -4.24
N VAL A 17 3.23 -9.48 -4.82
CA VAL A 17 2.67 -8.28 -4.20
C VAL A 17 1.88 -8.65 -2.94
N GLY A 18 1.15 -9.76 -2.95
CA GLY A 18 0.48 -10.31 -1.77
C GLY A 18 1.46 -10.66 -0.66
N GLY A 19 2.58 -11.31 -1.00
CA GLY A 19 3.68 -11.60 -0.07
C GLY A 19 4.28 -10.31 0.52
N ALA A 20 4.51 -9.29 -0.30
CA ALA A 20 4.96 -7.98 0.17
C ALA A 20 3.95 -7.32 1.13
N LEU A 21 2.65 -7.40 0.84
CA LEU A 21 1.59 -6.91 1.73
C LEU A 21 1.55 -7.66 3.07
N LEU A 22 1.79 -8.97 3.07
CA LEU A 22 1.90 -9.76 4.30
C LEU A 22 3.10 -9.32 5.13
N LEU A 23 4.27 -9.13 4.50
CA LEU A 23 5.48 -8.63 5.17
C LEU A 23 5.28 -7.22 5.71
N LEU A 24 4.66 -6.31 4.94
CA LEU A 24 4.29 -4.96 5.40
C LEU A 24 3.34 -5.01 6.59
N THR A 25 2.41 -5.96 6.61
CA THR A 25 1.48 -6.15 7.73
C THR A 25 2.21 -6.61 8.97
N LEU A 26 3.06 -7.65 8.85
CA LEU A 26 3.88 -8.13 9.95
C LEU A 26 4.83 -7.04 10.46
N GLY A 27 5.47 -6.28 9.58
CA GLY A 27 6.32 -5.15 9.94
C GLY A 27 5.57 -4.07 10.69
N SER A 28 4.40 -3.65 10.19
CA SER A 28 3.55 -2.68 10.91
C SER A 28 3.03 -3.21 12.24
N TYR A 29 2.76 -4.52 12.32
CA TYR A 29 2.29 -5.17 13.52
C TYR A 29 3.40 -5.19 14.57
N VAL A 30 4.62 -5.63 14.22
CA VAL A 30 5.78 -5.58 15.14
C VAL A 30 6.04 -4.16 15.62
N LEU A 31 6.05 -3.17 14.72
CA LEU A 31 6.18 -1.75 15.08
C LEU A 31 5.06 -1.24 16.00
N GLY A 32 3.86 -1.84 15.93
CA GLY A 32 2.71 -1.48 16.75
C GLY A 32 2.66 -2.18 18.11
N ILE A 33 3.07 -3.46 18.19
CA ILE A 33 3.18 -4.22 19.44
C ILE A 33 4.30 -3.62 20.30
N ASP A 34 5.42 -3.28 19.66
CA ASP A 34 6.60 -2.70 20.31
C ASP A 34 6.55 -1.17 20.32
N HIS A 35 5.62 -0.60 21.08
CA HIS A 35 5.85 0.69 21.76
C HIS A 35 7.08 0.66 22.72
N LEU A 36 7.98 -0.31 22.60
CA LEU A 36 8.89 -0.82 23.64
C LEU A 36 10.09 0.08 23.95
N LEU A 37 10.38 1.11 23.14
CA LEU A 37 11.41 2.11 23.46
C LEU A 37 10.87 3.56 23.52
N GLY A 38 9.55 3.73 23.55
CA GLY A 38 8.89 5.02 23.78
C GLY A 38 7.90 5.39 22.68
N PHE A 39 6.85 6.11 23.06
CA PHE A 39 5.80 6.65 22.19
C PHE A 39 6.38 7.72 21.26
N SER A 40 7.14 7.28 20.26
CA SER A 40 7.78 8.17 19.32
C SER A 40 6.80 8.52 18.21
N ARG A 41 6.52 9.81 18.06
CA ARG A 41 5.86 10.38 16.87
C ARG A 41 6.49 9.83 15.58
N ALA A 42 7.77 9.52 15.56
CA ALA A 42 8.40 8.92 14.38
C ALA A 42 7.87 7.50 14.06
N ALA A 43 7.63 6.65 15.07
CA ALA A 43 7.16 5.28 14.86
C ALA A 43 5.75 5.26 14.25
N MET A 44 4.85 6.10 14.75
CA MET A 44 3.50 6.23 14.20
C MET A 44 3.51 6.83 12.78
N ALA A 45 4.39 7.80 12.50
CA ALA A 45 4.56 8.32 11.15
C ALA A 45 5.01 7.22 10.17
N VAL A 46 5.92 6.34 10.59
CA VAL A 46 6.37 5.18 9.78
C VAL A 46 5.22 4.20 9.54
N VAL A 47 4.43 3.86 10.56
CA VAL A 47 3.24 3.00 10.40
C VAL A 47 2.24 3.60 9.43
N LEU A 48 2.04 4.92 9.49
CA LEU A 48 1.15 5.65 8.59
C LEU A 48 1.65 5.59 7.14
N VAL A 49 2.95 5.80 6.91
CA VAL A 49 3.56 5.63 5.58
C VAL A 49 3.40 4.21 5.07
N ILE A 50 3.64 3.20 5.91
CA ILE A 50 3.42 1.79 5.57
C ILE A 50 1.97 1.55 5.14
N ALA A 51 0.98 2.15 5.81
CA ALA A 51 -0.42 2.03 5.44
C ALA A 51 -0.70 2.60 4.04
N PHE A 52 -0.17 3.78 3.71
CA PHE A 52 -0.34 4.35 2.36
C PHE A 52 0.36 3.54 1.26
N VAL A 53 1.54 2.97 1.56
CA VAL A 53 2.22 2.04 0.63
C VAL A 53 1.34 0.82 0.34
N LYS A 54 0.65 0.27 1.35
CA LYS A 54 -0.29 -0.84 1.15
C LYS A 54 -1.46 -0.44 0.27
N VAL A 55 -2.04 0.74 0.49
CA VAL A 55 -3.13 1.28 -0.35
C VAL A 55 -2.67 1.37 -1.80
N TRP A 56 -1.48 1.94 -2.05
CA TRP A 56 -0.93 2.04 -3.40
C TRP A 56 -0.73 0.68 -4.08
N LEU A 57 -0.19 -0.31 -3.36
CA LEU A 57 0.01 -1.67 -3.87
C LEU A 57 -1.32 -2.36 -4.18
N VAL A 58 -2.31 -2.24 -3.30
CA VAL A 58 -3.65 -2.82 -3.50
C VAL A 58 -4.33 -2.19 -4.72
N THR A 59 -4.32 -0.87 -4.82
CA THR A 59 -4.92 -0.15 -5.95
C THR A 59 -4.25 -0.49 -7.28
N SER A 60 -2.91 -0.62 -7.30
CA SER A 60 -2.16 -0.82 -8.54
C SER A 60 -2.18 -2.26 -9.05
N TYR A 61 -2.26 -3.26 -8.17
CA TYR A 61 -2.07 -4.67 -8.53
C TYR A 61 -3.27 -5.57 -8.28
N PHE A 62 -4.17 -5.21 -7.35
CA PHE A 62 -5.32 -6.05 -6.98
C PHE A 62 -6.66 -5.46 -7.42
N MET A 63 -6.79 -4.13 -7.42
CA MET A 63 -7.95 -3.48 -8.03
C MET A 63 -7.78 -3.46 -9.54
N ASP A 64 -8.87 -3.66 -10.26
CA ASP A 64 -8.88 -3.73 -11.72
C ASP A 64 -8.72 -2.33 -12.40
N VAL A 65 -7.98 -1.43 -11.75
CA VAL A 65 -7.59 -0.11 -12.25
C VAL A 65 -6.77 -0.25 -13.55
N ARG A 66 -6.19 -1.43 -13.79
CA ARG A 66 -5.57 -1.83 -15.06
C ARG A 66 -6.53 -1.75 -16.27
N HIS A 67 -7.80 -2.10 -16.11
CA HIS A 67 -8.80 -2.01 -17.18
C HIS A 67 -9.54 -0.67 -17.18
N ALA A 68 -9.29 0.17 -16.19
CA ALA A 68 -9.84 1.51 -16.12
C ALA A 68 -9.05 2.49 -17.01
N PRO A 69 -9.69 3.57 -17.50
CA PRO A 69 -8.99 4.61 -18.26
C PRO A 69 -7.81 5.17 -17.45
N ARG A 70 -6.66 5.39 -18.11
CA ARG A 70 -5.39 5.81 -17.48
C ARG A 70 -5.52 7.04 -16.58
N TRP A 71 -6.46 7.94 -16.90
CA TRP A 71 -6.78 9.12 -16.10
C TRP A 71 -7.31 8.77 -14.70
N LEU A 72 -8.10 7.71 -14.56
CA LEU A 72 -8.61 7.27 -13.27
C LEU A 72 -7.47 6.77 -12.37
N GLY A 73 -6.55 5.98 -12.93
CA GLY A 73 -5.35 5.55 -12.21
C GLY A 73 -4.48 6.72 -11.76
N ALA A 74 -4.31 7.74 -12.61
CA ALA A 74 -3.58 8.95 -12.27
C ALA A 74 -4.26 9.76 -11.15
N ILE A 75 -5.59 9.92 -11.20
CA ILE A 75 -6.36 10.61 -10.16
C ILE A 75 -6.25 9.87 -8.83
N VAL A 76 -6.42 8.55 -8.82
CA VAL A 76 -6.33 7.76 -7.59
C VAL A 76 -4.91 7.81 -7.03
N ASN A 77 -3.88 7.68 -7.87
CA ASN A 77 -2.49 7.79 -7.41
C ASN A 77 -2.18 9.18 -6.86
N CYS A 78 -2.63 10.24 -7.53
CA CYS A 78 -2.52 11.61 -7.05
C CYS A 78 -3.21 11.78 -5.69
N TRP A 79 -4.45 11.29 -5.56
CA TRP A 79 -5.21 11.34 -4.31
C TRP A 79 -4.50 10.59 -3.17
N ILE A 80 -3.92 9.42 -3.43
CA ILE A 80 -3.12 8.68 -2.45
C ILE A 80 -1.92 9.50 -1.99
N ILE A 81 -1.16 10.09 -2.92
CA ILE A 81 0.03 10.90 -2.60
C ILE A 81 -0.36 12.15 -1.79
N VAL A 82 -1.37 12.90 -2.27
CA VAL A 82 -1.85 14.13 -1.60
C VAL A 82 -2.36 13.81 -0.19
N THR A 83 -3.14 12.75 -0.03
CA THR A 83 -3.67 12.35 1.28
C THR A 83 -2.55 11.85 2.20
N CYS A 84 -1.57 11.10 1.68
CA CYS A 84 -0.40 10.69 2.43
C CYS A 84 0.37 11.89 2.97
N LEU A 85 0.70 12.85 2.10
CA LEU A 85 1.41 14.07 2.48
C LEU A 85 0.62 14.91 3.49
N LEU A 86 -0.71 15.03 3.31
CA LEU A 86 -1.57 15.75 4.24
C LEU A 86 -1.60 15.08 5.61
N VAL A 87 -1.89 13.78 5.69
CA VAL A 87 -2.06 13.10 6.99
C VAL A 87 -0.72 12.97 7.70
N VAL A 88 0.36 12.62 7.00
CA VAL A 88 1.72 12.59 7.58
C VAL A 88 2.15 14.00 8.00
N GLY A 89 1.88 15.00 7.16
CA GLY A 89 2.16 16.40 7.46
C GLY A 89 1.46 16.86 8.73
N LEU A 90 0.13 16.71 8.81
CA LEU A 90 -0.66 17.06 9.99
C LEU A 90 -0.22 16.31 11.26
N TYR A 91 0.30 15.11 11.10
CA TYR A 91 0.76 14.30 12.23
C TYR A 91 2.16 14.73 12.73
N VAL A 92 3.06 15.10 11.82
CA VAL A 92 4.46 15.46 12.12
C VAL A 92 4.61 16.95 12.44
N LEU A 93 3.89 17.83 11.74
CA LEU A 93 3.84 19.25 12.05
C LEU A 93 3.13 19.46 13.39
N PRO A 94 3.70 20.26 14.30
CA PRO A 94 3.10 20.58 15.60
C PRO A 94 1.85 21.45 15.47
#